data_AF-X0V6X9-F1
#
_entry.id   AF-X0V6X9-F1
#
_cell.length_a   1.000
_cell.length_b   1.000
_cell.length_c   1.000
_cell.angle_alpha   90.00
_cell.angle_beta   90.00
_cell.angle_gamma   90.00
#
_symmetry.space_group_name_H-M   'P 1'
#
loop_
_entity.id
_entity.type
_entity.pdbx_description
1 polymer ?
#
loop_
_entity_poly.entity_id
_entity_poly.type
_entity_poly.pdbx_seq_one_letter_code
_entity_poly.pdbx_strand_id
1 'polypeptide(L)'
;MRKLGILVVVLCLFLALLSPGLVQAQGELTILDSSAQVEFPDKLNFTLSARSDVDIADIRLHYQVDRVSFAQVTGEVYIEFEPGTSVDEDWTWDMRKTGGLPPGSGVVYWWTVEDASGDRVETAPVEIGFDDNRYSWRGLTEGEVTIHWYQGDDSFAQELMMAAHRALARLAEDTGAELEKQVEMYIYADSDDLRGAMIFPQEWSGGVAYTRYGTLAIGISPDNLDWGERAIAHELTHLVIHQVTLNPYSDL
;
A
#
# COMPACT_ATOMS: atom_id res chain seq x y z
N MET A 1 -1.47 -33.51 72.89
CA MET A 1 -0.40 -32.60 72.40
C MET A 1 0.34 -33.14 71.17
N ARG A 2 0.78 -34.40 71.13
CA ARG A 2 1.52 -34.99 69.98
C ARG A 2 0.79 -35.00 68.63
N LYS A 3 -0.54 -35.23 68.61
CA LYS A 3 -1.35 -35.27 67.38
C LYS A 3 -1.62 -33.88 66.75
N LEU A 4 -1.61 -32.83 67.57
CA LEU A 4 -1.86 -31.46 67.11
C LEU A 4 -0.64 -30.90 66.36
N GLY A 5 0.58 -31.26 66.80
CA GLY A 5 1.81 -30.86 66.12
C GLY A 5 1.96 -31.46 64.71
N ILE A 6 1.51 -32.71 64.51
CA ILE A 6 1.56 -33.36 63.20
C ILE A 6 0.60 -32.68 62.21
N LEU A 7 -0.60 -32.28 62.68
CA LEU A 7 -1.58 -31.59 61.84
C LEU A 7 -1.07 -30.21 61.37
N VAL A 8 -0.39 -29.48 62.25
CA VAL A 8 0.20 -28.16 61.92
C VAL A 8 1.33 -28.31 60.90
N VAL A 9 2.19 -29.33 61.03
CA VAL A 9 3.29 -29.56 60.08
C VAL A 9 2.77 -29.95 58.69
N VAL A 10 1.74 -30.80 58.62
CA VAL A 10 1.11 -31.18 57.34
C VAL A 10 0.41 -29.99 56.68
N LEU A 11 -0.25 -29.13 57.47
CA LEU A 11 -0.89 -27.92 56.96
C LEU A 11 0.15 -26.91 56.42
N CYS A 12 1.28 -26.74 57.10
CA CYS A 12 2.39 -25.90 56.63
C CYS A 12 3.04 -26.43 55.34
N LEU A 13 3.17 -27.76 55.18
CA LEU A 13 3.68 -28.35 53.94
C LEU A 13 2.71 -28.18 52.76
N PHE A 14 1.40 -28.28 53.00
CA PHE A 14 0.39 -28.03 51.97
C PHE A 14 0.35 -26.57 51.52
N LEU A 15 0.56 -25.63 52.44
CA LEU A 15 0.64 -24.19 52.14
C LEU A 15 1.88 -23.82 51.31
N ALA A 16 3.00 -24.53 51.48
CA ALA A 16 4.21 -24.31 50.68
C ALA A 16 4.06 -24.77 49.22
N LEU A 17 3.28 -25.83 48.97
CA LEU A 17 3.00 -26.37 47.63
C LEU A 17 1.96 -25.55 46.85
N LEU A 18 1.19 -24.69 47.54
CA LEU A 18 0.21 -23.78 46.95
C LEU A 18 0.76 -22.37 46.71
N SER A 19 2.07 -22.16 46.89
CA SER A 19 2.72 -20.92 46.49
C SER A 19 2.58 -20.79 44.97
N PRO A 20 1.82 -19.81 44.44
CA PRO A 20 1.89 -19.53 43.02
C PRO A 20 3.36 -19.20 42.74
N GLY A 21 4.02 -20.02 41.92
CA GLY A 21 5.33 -19.64 41.40
C GLY A 21 5.18 -18.24 40.83
N LEU A 22 6.01 -17.31 41.30
CA LEU A 22 6.16 -16.03 40.64
C LEU A 22 6.66 -16.36 39.23
N VAL A 23 5.73 -16.48 38.28
CA VAL A 23 6.04 -16.36 36.87
C VAL A 23 6.50 -14.93 36.75
N GLN A 24 7.81 -14.76 36.76
CA GLN A 24 8.45 -13.51 36.46
C GLN A 24 8.05 -13.22 35.01
N ALA A 25 7.15 -12.27 34.80
CA ALA A 25 6.95 -11.69 33.48
C ALA A 25 8.32 -11.14 33.07
N GLN A 26 9.03 -11.89 32.22
CA GLN A 26 10.21 -11.38 31.53
C GLN A 26 9.74 -10.19 30.68
N GLY A 27 10.52 -9.13 30.67
CA GLY A 27 10.21 -7.89 29.97
C GLY A 27 9.80 -8.20 28.55
N GLU A 28 8.58 -7.79 28.25
CA GLU A 28 7.84 -8.18 27.05
C GLU A 28 8.49 -7.51 25.84
N LEU A 29 8.86 -8.31 24.83
CA LEU A 29 9.26 -7.80 23.51
C LEU A 29 8.23 -6.74 23.06
N THR A 30 8.71 -5.52 22.85
CA THR A 30 7.87 -4.36 22.59
C THR A 30 8.36 -3.59 21.38
N ILE A 31 7.42 -3.22 20.51
CA ILE A 31 7.66 -2.25 19.44
C ILE A 31 7.50 -0.84 20.02
N LEU A 32 8.56 -0.05 19.91
CA LEU A 32 8.64 1.30 20.44
C LEU A 32 8.09 2.34 19.46
N ASP A 33 8.42 2.18 18.18
CA ASP A 33 7.99 3.06 17.09
C ASP A 33 7.93 2.30 15.77
N SER A 34 7.03 2.70 14.87
CA SER A 34 6.94 2.22 13.50
C SER A 34 6.39 3.33 12.63
N SER A 35 7.04 3.63 11.52
CA SER A 35 6.59 4.66 10.59
C SER A 35 6.87 4.30 9.14
N ALA A 36 6.19 4.98 8.22
CA ALA A 36 6.46 4.89 6.80
C ALA A 36 6.41 6.30 6.17
N GLN A 37 7.33 6.55 5.25
CA GLN A 37 7.42 7.81 4.52
C GLN A 37 7.45 7.55 3.02
N VAL A 38 6.58 8.28 2.30
CA VAL A 38 6.47 8.21 0.85
C VAL A 38 7.32 9.31 0.21
N GLU A 39 8.16 8.93 -0.74
CA GLU A 39 8.89 9.82 -1.64
C GLU A 39 8.48 9.49 -3.07
N PHE A 40 7.31 9.96 -3.47
CA PHE A 40 6.75 9.72 -4.81
C PHE A 40 7.59 10.40 -5.91
N PRO A 41 7.85 9.73 -7.06
CA PRO A 41 7.47 8.36 -7.42
C PRO A 41 8.55 7.31 -7.08
N ASP A 42 9.61 7.71 -6.38
CA ASP A 42 10.88 6.97 -6.32
C ASP A 42 10.90 5.83 -5.30
N LYS A 43 10.35 6.03 -4.10
CA LYS A 43 10.50 5.05 -3.01
C LYS A 43 9.51 5.23 -1.85
N LEU A 44 9.39 4.18 -1.05
CA LEU A 44 8.84 4.23 0.31
C LEU A 44 9.90 3.79 1.32
N ASN A 45 10.08 4.53 2.41
CA ASN A 45 10.96 4.15 3.50
C ASN A 45 10.11 3.73 4.69
N PHE A 46 10.41 2.56 5.26
CA PHE A 46 9.77 2.04 6.47
C PHE A 46 10.79 2.04 7.59
N THR A 47 10.38 2.42 8.80
CA THR A 47 11.22 2.42 10.00
C THR A 47 10.57 1.63 11.12
N LEU A 48 11.40 1.00 11.95
CA LEU A 48 10.98 0.26 13.12
C LEU A 48 12.00 0.44 14.25
N SER A 49 11.50 0.70 15.46
CA SER A 49 12.28 0.63 16.69
C SER A 49 11.66 -0.40 17.62
N ALA A 50 12.45 -1.35 18.13
CA ALA A 50 11.97 -2.40 19.01
C ALA A 50 12.96 -2.70 20.15
N ARG A 51 12.44 -3.27 21.25
CA ARG A 51 13.23 -3.66 22.43
C ARG A 51 12.72 -4.96 23.03
N SER A 52 13.64 -5.80 23.49
CA SER A 52 13.37 -6.98 24.31
C SER A 52 14.40 -7.09 25.45
N ASP A 53 14.13 -7.96 26.42
CA ASP A 53 15.06 -8.34 27.48
C ASP A 53 16.18 -9.27 26.99
N VAL A 54 15.96 -9.94 25.85
CA VAL A 54 16.96 -10.75 25.13
C VAL A 54 17.20 -10.20 23.74
N ASP A 55 18.18 -10.75 23.03
CA ASP A 55 18.50 -10.29 21.68
C ASP A 55 17.31 -10.52 20.74
N ILE A 56 16.96 -9.48 19.99
CA ILE A 56 16.01 -9.57 18.88
C ILE A 56 16.70 -10.37 17.76
N ALA A 57 16.01 -11.40 17.27
CA ALA A 57 16.60 -12.40 16.39
C ALA A 57 16.04 -12.36 14.97
N ASP A 58 14.82 -11.86 14.78
CA ASP A 58 14.15 -11.78 13.48
C ASP A 58 13.26 -10.54 13.40
N ILE A 59 13.33 -9.83 12.27
CA ILE A 59 12.48 -8.67 11.96
C ILE A 59 12.02 -8.83 10.51
N ARG A 60 10.70 -8.75 10.31
CA ARG A 60 10.09 -8.86 8.99
C ARG A 60 9.14 -7.72 8.72
N LEU A 61 9.30 -7.10 7.56
CA LEU A 61 8.30 -6.21 6.98
C LEU A 61 7.37 -7.03 6.09
N HIS A 62 6.07 -6.88 6.31
CA HIS A 62 5.05 -7.39 5.42
C HIS A 62 4.36 -6.22 4.73
N TYR A 63 4.05 -6.36 3.44
CA TYR A 63 3.26 -5.38 2.74
C TYR A 63 2.35 -6.00 1.69
N GLN A 64 1.28 -5.29 1.39
CA GLN A 64 0.31 -5.59 0.34
C GLN A 64 0.02 -4.31 -0.43
N VAL A 65 -0.08 -4.43 -1.75
CA VAL A 65 -0.47 -3.33 -2.62
C VAL A 65 -1.90 -3.55 -3.06
N ASP A 66 -2.75 -2.56 -2.89
CA ASP A 66 -4.11 -2.61 -3.41
C ASP A 66 -4.07 -2.54 -4.94
N ARG A 67 -4.51 -3.63 -5.56
CA ARG A 67 -4.61 -3.79 -7.01
C ARG A 67 -5.49 -4.97 -7.33
N VAL A 68 -6.08 -4.97 -8.52
CA VAL A 68 -6.83 -6.10 -9.04
C VAL A 68 -5.91 -7.32 -9.18
N SER A 69 -6.26 -8.39 -8.47
CA SER A 69 -5.57 -9.66 -8.45
C SER A 69 -6.55 -10.80 -8.10
N PHE A 70 -6.24 -12.01 -8.54
CA PHE A 70 -7.00 -13.22 -8.19
C PHE A 70 -6.64 -13.81 -6.83
N ALA A 71 -5.54 -13.34 -6.25
CA ALA A 71 -5.09 -13.69 -4.91
C ALA A 71 -4.50 -12.47 -4.22
N GLN A 72 -4.68 -12.40 -2.92
CA GLN A 72 -3.99 -11.42 -2.09
C GLN A 72 -2.52 -11.85 -1.98
N VAL A 73 -1.62 -10.98 -2.45
CA VAL A 73 -0.18 -11.24 -2.44
C VAL A 73 0.44 -10.40 -1.34
N THR A 74 1.00 -11.06 -0.33
CA THR A 74 1.80 -10.42 0.72
C THR A 74 3.27 -10.51 0.32
N GLY A 75 3.92 -9.36 0.16
CA GLY A 75 5.38 -9.29 0.16
C GLY A 75 5.89 -9.44 1.59
N GLU A 76 6.94 -10.24 1.77
CA GLU A 76 7.65 -10.41 3.05
C GLU A 76 9.12 -10.08 2.81
N VAL A 77 9.67 -9.17 3.61
CA VAL A 77 11.07 -8.76 3.58
C VAL A 77 11.71 -9.11 4.90
N TYR A 78 12.81 -9.85 4.84
CA TYR A 78 13.65 -10.17 5.99
C TYR A 78 14.66 -9.04 6.15
N ILE A 79 14.68 -8.40 7.32
CA ILE A 79 15.63 -7.33 7.60
C ILE A 79 16.95 -7.95 8.06
N GLU A 80 18.04 -7.53 7.43
CA GLU A 80 19.39 -7.88 7.88
C GLU A 80 19.87 -6.82 8.88
N PHE A 81 20.13 -7.23 10.11
CA PHE A 81 20.57 -6.36 11.20
C PHE A 81 21.51 -7.10 12.16
N GLU A 82 22.19 -6.38 13.05
CA GLU A 82 22.97 -6.98 14.13
C GLU A 82 22.06 -7.26 15.34
N PRO A 83 21.93 -8.52 15.80
CA PRO A 83 21.10 -8.85 16.95
C PRO A 83 21.48 -8.05 18.21
N GLY A 84 20.46 -7.61 18.94
CA GLY A 84 20.63 -6.90 20.19
C GLY A 84 19.31 -6.70 20.92
N THR A 85 19.38 -6.29 22.19
CA THR A 85 18.20 -6.07 23.04
C THR A 85 17.40 -4.82 22.66
N SER A 86 17.97 -3.93 21.84
CA SER A 86 17.32 -2.76 21.27
C SER A 86 17.82 -2.58 19.84
N VAL A 87 16.90 -2.42 18.90
CA VAL A 87 17.20 -2.29 17.46
C VAL A 87 16.42 -1.12 16.89
N ASP A 88 17.02 -0.46 15.90
CA ASP A 88 16.46 0.68 15.18
C ASP A 88 16.78 0.44 13.70
N GLU A 89 15.79 -0.05 12.95
CA GLU A 89 15.98 -0.54 11.60
C GLU A 89 15.15 0.24 10.59
N ASP A 90 15.64 0.29 9.35
CA ASP A 90 14.93 0.84 8.22
C ASP A 90 14.99 -0.06 6.99
N TRP A 91 13.97 0.04 6.14
CA TRP A 91 13.99 -0.58 4.83
C TRP A 91 13.41 0.34 3.77
N THR A 92 14.13 0.47 2.66
CA THR A 92 13.72 1.29 1.52
C THR A 92 13.19 0.41 0.39
N TRP A 93 11.90 0.58 0.06
CA TRP A 93 11.32 0.07 -1.17
C TRP A 93 11.64 1.01 -2.33
N ASP A 94 12.70 0.71 -3.06
CA ASP A 94 13.10 1.45 -4.26
C ASP A 94 12.26 1.03 -5.48
N MET A 95 11.40 1.92 -5.97
CA MET A 95 10.48 1.64 -7.09
C MET A 95 11.22 1.32 -8.39
N ARG A 96 12.48 1.73 -8.54
CA ARG A 96 13.32 1.39 -9.70
C ARG A 96 13.67 -0.10 -9.76
N LYS A 97 13.53 -0.83 -8.65
CA LYS A 97 13.81 -2.27 -8.59
C LYS A 97 12.59 -3.14 -8.87
N THR A 98 11.39 -2.67 -8.56
CA THR A 98 10.15 -3.46 -8.62
C THR A 98 9.15 -2.99 -9.67
N GLY A 99 9.38 -1.82 -10.27
CA GLY A 99 8.39 -1.09 -11.05
C GLY A 99 7.61 -0.13 -10.15
N GLY A 100 7.38 1.08 -10.65
CA GLY A 100 6.69 2.14 -9.90
C GLY A 100 5.22 1.85 -9.65
N LEU A 101 4.69 2.46 -8.60
CA LEU A 101 3.27 2.49 -8.29
C LEU A 101 2.64 3.76 -8.89
N PRO A 102 1.42 3.69 -9.45
CA PRO A 102 0.72 4.89 -9.88
C PRO A 102 0.36 5.81 -8.68
N PRO A 103 0.10 7.10 -8.95
CA PRO A 103 -0.43 8.00 -7.93
C PRO A 103 -1.77 7.45 -7.39
N GLY A 104 -1.99 7.61 -6.08
CA GLY A 104 -3.19 7.11 -5.41
C GLY A 104 -3.15 5.63 -5.04
N SER A 105 -2.02 4.93 -5.25
CA SER A 105 -1.92 3.52 -4.87
C SER A 105 -1.99 3.35 -3.35
N GLY A 106 -2.86 2.47 -2.88
CA GLY A 106 -2.90 2.04 -1.48
C GLY A 106 -1.86 0.96 -1.19
N VAL A 107 -1.09 1.13 -0.11
CA VAL A 107 -0.18 0.11 0.42
C VAL A 107 -0.56 -0.15 1.87
N VAL A 108 -0.75 -1.41 2.25
CA VAL A 108 -0.93 -1.83 3.63
C VAL A 108 0.34 -2.53 4.09
N TYR A 109 0.89 -2.14 5.24
CA TYR A 109 2.09 -2.76 5.79
C TYR A 109 1.96 -3.06 7.28
N TRP A 110 2.74 -4.02 7.76
CA TRP A 110 2.90 -4.34 9.17
C TRP A 110 4.26 -5.01 9.43
N TRP A 111 4.72 -4.97 10.67
CA TRP A 111 5.94 -5.62 11.10
C TRP A 111 5.65 -6.87 11.93
N THR A 112 6.54 -7.85 11.81
CA THR A 112 6.69 -8.97 12.73
C THR A 112 8.07 -8.90 13.34
N VAL A 113 8.16 -9.00 14.67
CA VAL A 113 9.45 -9.08 15.39
C VAL A 113 9.43 -10.31 16.30
N GLU A 114 10.53 -11.06 16.31
CA GLU A 114 10.73 -12.22 17.17
C GLU A 114 12.10 -12.12 17.87
N ASP A 115 12.14 -12.45 19.16
CA ASP A 115 13.36 -12.45 19.95
C ASP A 115 13.95 -13.86 20.15
N ALA A 116 15.14 -13.93 20.75
CA ALA A 116 15.87 -15.19 20.94
C ALA A 116 15.19 -16.17 21.92
N SER A 117 14.19 -15.73 22.70
CA SER A 117 13.33 -16.62 23.50
C SER A 117 12.18 -17.22 22.70
N GLY A 118 11.93 -16.72 21.49
CA GLY A 118 10.79 -17.06 20.65
C GLY A 118 9.54 -16.24 20.97
N ASP A 119 9.66 -15.17 21.77
CA ASP A 119 8.55 -14.24 21.94
C ASP A 119 8.39 -13.42 20.66
N ARG A 120 7.14 -13.26 20.21
CA ARG A 120 6.81 -12.63 18.93
C ARG A 120 5.72 -11.58 19.09
N VAL A 121 5.93 -10.44 18.45
CA VAL A 121 4.98 -9.32 18.39
C VAL A 121 4.76 -8.90 16.94
N GLU A 122 3.53 -8.50 16.63
CA GLU A 122 3.17 -7.93 15.32
C GLU A 122 2.52 -6.56 15.51
N THR A 123 2.82 -5.61 14.62
CA THR A 123 2.08 -4.34 14.59
C THR A 123 0.70 -4.56 13.99
N ALA A 124 -0.25 -3.69 14.35
CA ALA A 124 -1.47 -3.58 13.56
C ALA A 124 -1.11 -3.12 12.12
N PRO A 125 -1.83 -3.61 11.10
CA PRO A 125 -1.66 -3.12 9.73
C PRO A 125 -1.96 -1.63 9.61
N VAL A 126 -1.10 -0.93 8.87
CA VAL A 126 -1.22 0.50 8.58
C VAL A 126 -1.34 0.69 7.07
N GLU A 127 -2.33 1.46 6.66
CA GLU A 127 -2.54 1.86 5.27
C GLU A 127 -1.83 3.19 4.98
N ILE A 128 -1.14 3.26 3.85
CA ILE A 128 -0.44 4.44 3.34
C ILE A 128 -0.78 4.66 1.87
N GLY A 129 -1.03 5.92 1.52
CA GLY A 129 -1.25 6.34 0.13
C GLY A 129 0.06 6.72 -0.56
N PHE A 130 0.30 6.19 -1.74
CA PHE A 130 1.44 6.54 -2.59
C PHE A 130 1.06 7.69 -3.53
N ASP A 131 0.92 8.88 -2.95
CA ASP A 131 0.38 10.06 -3.62
C ASP A 131 1.45 11.02 -4.17
N ASP A 132 1.15 11.63 -5.31
CA ASP A 132 1.95 12.70 -5.89
C ASP A 132 1.65 14.05 -5.22
N ASN A 133 2.35 14.33 -4.12
CA ASN A 133 2.15 15.53 -3.31
C ASN A 133 2.83 16.80 -3.88
N ARG A 134 3.38 16.75 -5.11
CA ARG A 134 3.99 17.93 -5.75
C ARG A 134 2.96 18.98 -6.16
N TYR A 135 1.69 18.58 -6.28
CA TYR A 135 0.61 19.42 -6.78
C TYR A 135 -0.58 19.46 -5.80
N SER A 136 -1.36 20.55 -5.85
CA SER A 136 -2.62 20.67 -5.13
C SER A 136 -3.77 20.17 -6.00
N TRP A 137 -4.01 18.86 -5.97
CA TRP A 137 -5.06 18.20 -6.75
C TRP A 137 -6.47 18.66 -6.32
N ARG A 138 -7.32 18.90 -7.32
CA ARG A 138 -8.78 18.95 -7.21
C ARG A 138 -9.37 17.66 -7.75
N GLY A 139 -10.55 17.28 -7.26
CA GLY A 139 -11.24 16.05 -7.66
C GLY A 139 -12.66 16.31 -8.16
N LEU A 140 -13.08 15.57 -9.18
CA LEU A 140 -14.42 15.55 -9.75
C LEU A 140 -14.79 14.09 -9.99
N THR A 141 -15.85 13.63 -9.36
CA THR A 141 -16.34 12.26 -9.50
C THR A 141 -17.73 12.24 -10.10
N GLU A 142 -17.91 11.49 -11.18
CA GLU A 142 -19.21 11.21 -11.81
C GLU A 142 -19.32 9.73 -12.13
N GLY A 143 -20.25 9.04 -11.48
CA GLY A 143 -20.40 7.58 -11.61
C GLY A 143 -19.14 6.85 -11.15
N GLU A 144 -18.57 6.05 -12.04
CA GLU A 144 -17.36 5.24 -11.81
C GLU A 144 -16.07 5.94 -12.25
N VAL A 145 -16.12 7.23 -12.56
CA VAL A 145 -14.95 7.99 -13.02
C VAL A 145 -14.65 9.11 -12.04
N THR A 146 -13.41 9.16 -11.57
CA THR A 146 -12.85 10.28 -10.83
C THR A 146 -11.76 10.94 -11.67
N ILE A 147 -11.77 12.27 -11.76
CA ILE A 147 -10.71 13.07 -12.36
C ILE A 147 -10.03 13.88 -11.28
N HIS A 148 -8.71 13.74 -11.18
CA HIS A 148 -7.82 14.57 -10.38
C HIS A 148 -7.06 15.53 -11.30
N TRP A 149 -7.10 16.83 -11.03
CA TRP A 149 -6.34 17.84 -11.80
C TRP A 149 -5.91 19.00 -10.91
N TYR A 150 -4.79 19.65 -11.24
CA TYR A 150 -4.35 20.86 -10.53
C TYR A 150 -4.38 22.11 -11.41
N GLN A 151 -4.16 21.98 -12.73
CA GLN A 151 -4.17 23.11 -13.67
C GLN A 151 -5.42 23.12 -14.56
N GLY A 152 -5.95 24.32 -14.86
CA GLY A 152 -7.23 24.53 -15.55
C GLY A 152 -8.31 25.03 -14.59
N ASP A 153 -9.53 25.25 -15.06
CA ASP A 153 -10.69 25.57 -14.21
C ASP A 153 -11.62 24.35 -14.08
N ASP A 154 -12.81 24.53 -13.53
CA ASP A 154 -13.78 23.43 -13.40
C ASP A 154 -14.45 23.11 -14.74
N SER A 155 -14.50 24.06 -15.69
CA SER A 155 -15.01 23.82 -17.05
C SER A 155 -14.09 22.85 -17.77
N PHE A 156 -12.78 23.02 -17.64
CA PHE A 156 -11.78 22.09 -18.17
C PHE A 156 -12.03 20.65 -17.68
N ALA A 157 -12.19 20.45 -16.36
CA ALA A 157 -12.46 19.13 -15.80
C ALA A 157 -13.79 18.53 -16.26
N GLN A 158 -14.84 19.35 -16.38
CA GLN A 158 -16.14 18.89 -16.90
C GLN A 158 -16.04 18.46 -18.36
N GLU A 159 -15.27 19.15 -19.19
CA GLU A 159 -15.06 18.75 -20.58
C GLU A 159 -14.34 17.41 -20.69
N LEU A 160 -13.32 17.19 -19.86
CA LEU A 160 -12.64 15.89 -19.77
C LEU A 160 -13.58 14.78 -19.25
N MET A 161 -14.43 15.08 -18.26
CA MET A 161 -15.43 14.14 -17.74
C MET A 161 -16.44 13.74 -18.82
N MET A 162 -16.94 14.71 -19.59
CA MET A 162 -17.81 14.45 -20.74
C MET A 162 -17.11 13.61 -21.80
N ALA A 163 -15.82 13.84 -22.05
CA ALA A 163 -15.03 13.04 -22.99
C ALA A 163 -14.87 11.59 -22.51
N ALA A 164 -14.62 11.39 -21.21
CA ALA A 164 -14.54 10.07 -20.59
C ALA A 164 -15.86 9.29 -20.74
N HIS A 165 -17.00 9.89 -20.37
CA HIS A 165 -18.30 9.24 -20.53
C HIS A 165 -18.66 8.96 -21.99
N ARG A 166 -18.33 9.86 -22.94
CA ARG A 166 -18.49 9.58 -24.37
C ARG A 166 -17.67 8.39 -24.83
N ALA A 167 -16.40 8.30 -24.38
CA ALA A 167 -15.53 7.19 -24.72
C ALA A 167 -16.05 5.86 -24.16
N LEU A 168 -16.49 5.84 -22.90
CA LEU A 168 -17.09 4.67 -22.26
C LEU A 168 -18.37 4.21 -22.97
N ALA A 169 -19.28 5.14 -23.26
CA ALA A 169 -20.53 4.82 -23.96
C ALA A 169 -20.26 4.22 -25.35
N ARG A 170 -19.32 4.80 -26.08
CA ARG A 170 -18.90 4.28 -27.39
C ARG A 170 -18.25 2.90 -27.28
N LEU A 171 -17.38 2.70 -26.29
CA LEU A 171 -16.72 1.41 -26.10
C LEU A 171 -17.75 0.31 -25.77
N ALA A 172 -18.73 0.61 -24.93
CA ALA A 172 -19.84 -0.30 -24.63
C ALA A 172 -20.69 -0.60 -25.88
N GLU A 173 -21.00 0.42 -26.70
CA GLU A 173 -21.74 0.23 -27.96
C GLU A 173 -20.96 -0.62 -28.97
N ASP A 174 -19.67 -0.34 -29.15
CA ASP A 174 -18.84 -0.95 -30.19
C ASP A 174 -18.37 -2.38 -29.80
N THR A 175 -18.22 -2.67 -28.49
CA THR A 175 -17.59 -3.92 -28.00
C THR A 175 -18.40 -4.70 -26.97
N GLY A 176 -19.39 -4.07 -26.33
CA GLY A 176 -20.09 -4.61 -25.17
C GLY A 176 -19.29 -4.58 -23.87
N ALA A 177 -18.07 -4.02 -23.87
CA ALA A 177 -17.25 -3.88 -22.68
C ALA A 177 -17.64 -2.62 -21.88
N GLU A 178 -17.91 -2.80 -20.60
CA GLU A 178 -18.24 -1.75 -19.65
C GLU A 178 -17.22 -1.76 -18.50
N LEU A 179 -17.16 -0.67 -17.73
CA LEU A 179 -16.36 -0.65 -16.51
C LEU A 179 -16.98 -1.62 -15.49
N GLU A 180 -16.13 -2.39 -14.83
CA GLU A 180 -16.50 -3.25 -13.70
C GLU A 180 -16.06 -2.64 -12.36
N LYS A 181 -15.12 -1.69 -12.41
CA LYS A 181 -14.56 -0.99 -11.25
C LYS A 181 -14.27 0.47 -11.60
N GLN A 182 -14.29 1.30 -10.55
CA GLN A 182 -13.95 2.73 -10.62
C GLN A 182 -12.59 2.98 -11.30
N VAL A 183 -12.53 4.09 -12.03
CA VAL A 183 -11.33 4.62 -12.67
C VAL A 183 -10.92 5.93 -12.01
N GLU A 184 -9.64 6.02 -11.65
CA GLU A 184 -9.01 7.22 -11.13
C GLU A 184 -8.11 7.82 -12.23
N MET A 185 -8.42 9.03 -12.71
CA MET A 185 -7.65 9.70 -13.77
C MET A 185 -6.89 10.90 -13.22
N TYR A 186 -5.56 10.83 -13.22
CA TYR A 186 -4.68 11.94 -12.84
C TYR A 186 -4.26 12.73 -14.07
N ILE A 187 -4.73 13.98 -14.14
CA ILE A 187 -4.48 14.90 -15.25
C ILE A 187 -3.36 15.86 -14.87
N TYR A 188 -2.18 15.58 -15.42
CA TYR A 188 -1.01 16.44 -15.37
C TYR A 188 -1.12 17.56 -16.40
N ALA A 189 -0.53 18.73 -16.13
CA ALA A 189 -0.63 19.89 -16.99
C ALA A 189 0.07 19.71 -18.35
N ASP A 190 1.12 18.90 -18.38
CA ASP A 190 1.88 18.60 -19.58
C ASP A 190 2.62 17.25 -19.47
N SER A 191 3.35 16.89 -20.52
CA SER A 191 4.11 15.65 -20.59
C SER A 191 5.32 15.62 -19.67
N ASP A 192 5.86 16.76 -19.27
CA ASP A 192 7.02 16.82 -18.39
C ASP A 192 6.62 16.53 -16.95
N ASP A 193 5.52 17.11 -16.49
CA ASP A 193 4.90 16.82 -15.20
C ASP A 193 4.50 15.33 -15.11
N LEU A 194 3.84 14.79 -16.14
CA LEU A 194 3.52 13.36 -16.24
C LEU A 194 4.79 12.50 -16.15
N ARG A 195 5.84 12.84 -16.91
CA ARG A 195 7.10 12.07 -16.90
C ARG A 195 7.75 12.08 -15.54
N GLY A 196 7.65 13.19 -14.81
CA GLY A 196 8.11 13.30 -13.44
C GLY A 196 7.37 12.39 -12.46
N ALA A 197 6.21 11.84 -12.82
CA ALA A 197 5.43 10.92 -11.99
C ALA A 197 5.73 9.43 -12.28
N MET A 198 6.68 9.15 -13.17
CA MET A 198 6.93 7.80 -13.69
C MET A 198 8.33 7.31 -13.39
N ILE A 199 8.45 6.01 -13.13
CA ILE A 199 9.73 5.30 -13.03
C ILE A 199 10.03 4.65 -14.37
N PHE A 200 11.15 5.04 -14.99
CA PHE A 200 11.55 4.63 -16.35
C PHE A 200 10.47 4.87 -17.42
N PRO A 201 10.03 6.12 -17.62
CA PRO A 201 9.05 6.45 -18.66
C PRO A 201 9.59 6.02 -20.02
N GLN A 202 8.85 5.16 -20.71
CA GLN A 202 9.13 4.87 -22.11
C GLN A 202 8.74 6.09 -22.94
N GLU A 203 9.60 6.49 -23.87
CA GLU A 203 9.33 7.66 -24.71
C GLU A 203 8.14 7.39 -25.63
N TRP A 204 7.05 8.11 -25.37
CA TRP A 204 5.90 8.41 -26.25
C TRP A 204 4.51 8.04 -25.72
N SER A 205 4.29 8.12 -24.42
CA SER A 205 2.93 7.98 -23.87
C SER A 205 2.51 9.31 -23.23
N GLY A 206 1.72 10.09 -23.96
CA GLY A 206 1.10 11.29 -23.40
C GLY A 206 0.01 10.97 -22.36
N GLY A 207 -0.34 9.69 -22.23
CA GLY A 207 -0.98 9.12 -21.05
C GLY A 207 -0.42 7.72 -20.78
N VAL A 208 -0.82 7.12 -19.67
CA VAL A 208 -0.50 5.74 -19.31
C VAL A 208 -1.65 5.14 -18.50
N ALA A 209 -2.05 3.93 -18.86
CA ALA A 209 -3.02 3.13 -18.11
C ALA A 209 -2.33 2.12 -17.20
N TYR A 210 -2.45 2.32 -15.88
CA TYR A 210 -2.07 1.35 -14.86
C TYR A 210 -3.26 0.41 -14.59
N THR A 211 -3.52 -0.46 -15.55
CA THR A 211 -4.78 -1.22 -15.65
C THR A 211 -5.11 -2.10 -14.43
N ARG A 212 -4.10 -2.62 -13.72
CA ARG A 212 -4.29 -3.38 -12.46
C ARG A 212 -4.71 -2.50 -11.28
N TYR A 213 -4.49 -1.20 -11.36
CA TYR A 213 -4.79 -0.24 -10.29
C TYR A 213 -6.08 0.54 -10.56
N GLY A 214 -6.65 0.42 -11.77
CA GLY A 214 -7.76 1.28 -12.17
C GLY A 214 -7.34 2.74 -12.35
N THR A 215 -6.04 3.02 -12.52
CA THR A 215 -5.51 4.37 -12.57
C THR A 215 -5.04 4.74 -13.97
N LEU A 216 -5.39 5.93 -14.43
CA LEU A 216 -4.84 6.57 -15.63
C LEU A 216 -4.04 7.79 -15.21
N ALA A 217 -2.89 8.03 -15.85
CA ALA A 217 -2.14 9.28 -15.70
C ALA A 217 -1.92 9.90 -17.08
N ILE A 218 -2.36 11.13 -17.31
CA ILE A 218 -2.38 11.76 -18.65
C ILE A 218 -1.92 13.22 -18.56
N GLY A 219 -1.03 13.65 -19.46
CA GLY A 219 -0.52 15.02 -19.50
C GLY A 219 -1.33 15.93 -20.42
N ILE A 220 -2.46 16.46 -19.96
CA ILE A 220 -3.40 17.29 -20.74
C ILE A 220 -3.28 18.77 -20.36
N SER A 221 -2.77 19.57 -21.30
CA SER A 221 -2.81 21.02 -21.18
C SER A 221 -4.24 21.57 -21.39
N PRO A 222 -4.70 22.54 -20.59
CA PRO A 222 -5.99 23.22 -20.80
C PRO A 222 -6.17 23.83 -22.19
N ASP A 223 -5.08 24.18 -22.86
CA ASP A 223 -5.11 24.77 -24.20
C ASP A 223 -5.21 23.72 -25.33
N ASN A 224 -5.22 22.42 -25.00
CA ASN A 224 -5.19 21.32 -25.97
C ASN A 224 -6.20 20.21 -25.63
N LEU A 225 -7.45 20.61 -25.38
CA LEU A 225 -8.56 19.72 -25.07
C LEU A 225 -8.80 18.65 -26.13
N ASP A 226 -8.74 18.99 -27.43
CA ASP A 226 -8.92 18.03 -28.53
C ASP A 226 -7.96 16.83 -28.43
N TRP A 227 -6.71 17.08 -28.03
CA TRP A 227 -5.74 16.02 -27.78
C TRP A 227 -6.08 15.25 -26.50
N GLY A 228 -6.48 15.95 -25.44
CA GLY A 228 -6.92 15.36 -24.17
C GLY A 228 -8.08 14.38 -24.34
N GLU A 229 -9.12 14.73 -25.09
CA GLU A 229 -10.26 13.84 -25.35
C GLU A 229 -9.83 12.54 -26.03
N ARG A 230 -8.93 12.62 -27.02
CA ARG A 230 -8.40 11.44 -27.71
C ARG A 230 -7.51 10.60 -26.81
N ALA A 231 -6.69 11.23 -25.98
CA ALA A 231 -5.84 10.54 -25.01
C ALA A 231 -6.69 9.78 -23.98
N ILE A 232 -7.71 10.44 -23.41
CA ILE A 232 -8.66 9.81 -22.48
C ILE A 232 -9.32 8.59 -23.12
N ALA A 233 -9.83 8.72 -24.35
CA ALA A 233 -10.46 7.59 -25.05
C ALA A 233 -9.48 6.43 -25.27
N HIS A 234 -8.21 6.73 -25.62
CA HIS A 234 -7.16 5.72 -25.79
C HIS A 234 -6.86 4.98 -24.47
N GLU A 235 -6.58 5.71 -23.40
CA GLU A 235 -6.18 5.13 -22.12
C GLU A 235 -7.34 4.39 -21.42
N LEU A 236 -8.58 4.92 -21.51
CA LEU A 236 -9.76 4.21 -21.01
C LEU A 236 -10.00 2.89 -21.73
N THR A 237 -9.70 2.82 -23.04
CA THR A 237 -9.84 1.57 -23.79
C THR A 237 -8.92 0.50 -23.21
N HIS A 238 -7.66 0.81 -22.93
CA HIS A 238 -6.73 -0.15 -22.29
C HIS A 238 -7.26 -0.66 -20.96
N LEU A 239 -7.78 0.26 -20.13
CA LEU A 239 -8.26 -0.07 -18.79
C LEU A 239 -9.52 -0.93 -18.83
N VAL A 240 -10.56 -0.53 -19.58
CA VAL A 240 -11.82 -1.27 -19.68
C VAL A 240 -11.59 -2.65 -20.28
N ILE A 241 -10.85 -2.73 -21.39
CA ILE A 241 -10.55 -4.01 -22.01
C ILE A 241 -9.78 -4.91 -21.05
N HIS A 242 -8.81 -4.36 -20.31
CA HIS A 242 -8.12 -5.14 -19.29
C HIS A 242 -9.08 -5.64 -18.21
N GLN A 243 -9.99 -4.81 -17.67
CA GLN A 243 -10.96 -5.25 -16.65
C GLN A 243 -11.78 -6.46 -17.14
N VAL A 244 -12.39 -6.37 -18.33
CA VAL A 244 -13.28 -7.43 -18.85
C VAL A 244 -12.54 -8.68 -19.38
N THR A 245 -11.24 -8.55 -19.70
CA THR A 245 -10.43 -9.68 -20.19
C THR A 245 -9.55 -10.31 -19.12
N LEU A 246 -9.37 -9.66 -17.97
CA LEU A 246 -8.54 -10.15 -16.88
C LEU A 246 -9.07 -11.50 -16.38
N ASN A 247 -8.26 -12.54 -16.54
CA ASN A 247 -8.59 -13.88 -16.09
C ASN A 247 -7.33 -14.58 -15.57
N PRO A 248 -7.44 -15.60 -14.68
CA PRO A 248 -6.27 -16.23 -14.08
C PRO A 248 -5.45 -17.09 -15.04
N TYR A 249 -5.85 -17.17 -16.32
CA TYR A 249 -5.25 -18.01 -17.35
C TYR A 249 -4.72 -17.21 -18.56
N SER A 250 -4.78 -15.87 -18.54
CA SER A 250 -4.41 -15.03 -19.69
C SER A 250 -2.92 -15.05 -20.02
N ASP A 251 -2.08 -15.56 -19.12
CA ASP A 251 -0.62 -15.63 -19.26
C ASP A 251 -0.10 -17.09 -19.40
N LEU A 252 -0.98 -18.06 -19.68
CA LEU A 252 -0.63 -19.48 -19.90
C LEU A 252 -0.32 -19.83 -21.36
#